data_AF-A0A158K6K6-F1
#
_entry.id   AF-A0A158K6K6-F1
#
_cell.length_a   1.000
_cell.length_b   1.000
_cell.length_c   1.000
_cell.angle_alpha   90.00
_cell.angle_beta   90.00
_cell.angle_gamma   90.00
#
_symmetry.space_group_name_H-M   'P 1'
#
loop_
_entity.id
_entity.type
_entity.pdbx_description
1 polymer ?
#
loop_
_entity_poly.entity_id
_entity_poly.type
_entity_poly.pdbx_seq_one_letter_code
_entity_poly.pdbx_strand_id
1 'polypeptide(L)'
;MSPNMKVVEWIDAQPVQTLYLSAITVAEMRWGVAQLPAGKRRDTLSAKLEEGLLPLVASRVLPFDIDCAQSYADLMTKARAEGRGIALADGLIAAVATANSLTVATRDTSPFRAAGLTVLNPWD
;
A
#
# COMPACT_ATOMS: atom_id res chain seq x y z
N MET A 1 5.99 17.54 -9.65
CA MET A 1 6.64 17.17 -8.39
C MET A 1 7.72 16.15 -8.70
N SER A 2 8.93 16.37 -8.21
CA SER A 2 10.01 15.39 -8.26
C SER A 2 9.86 14.40 -7.09
N PRO A 3 10.32 13.14 -7.23
CA PRO A 3 10.33 12.18 -6.13
C PRO A 3 11.13 12.69 -4.93
N ASN A 4 10.75 12.30 -3.70
CA ASN A 4 11.58 12.55 -2.52
C ASN A 4 12.75 11.57 -2.52
N MET A 5 13.98 12.10 -2.49
CA MET A 5 15.18 11.28 -2.69
C MET A 5 15.42 10.27 -1.57
N LYS A 6 15.08 10.59 -0.31
CA LYS A 6 15.17 9.62 0.79
C LYS A 6 14.35 8.37 0.51
N VAL A 7 13.16 8.54 -0.06
CA VAL A 7 12.27 7.41 -0.39
C VAL A 7 12.81 6.61 -1.56
N VAL A 8 13.39 7.27 -2.56
CA VAL A 8 14.04 6.59 -3.69
C VAL A 8 15.21 5.76 -3.19
N GLU A 9 16.12 6.36 -2.41
CA GLU A 9 17.27 5.68 -1.81
C GLU A 9 16.84 4.52 -0.90
N TRP A 10 15.77 4.70 -0.11
CA TRP A 10 15.24 3.63 0.73
C TRP A 10 14.71 2.45 -0.08
N ILE A 11 13.96 2.70 -1.17
CA ILE A 11 13.46 1.66 -2.08
C ILE A 11 14.65 0.94 -2.75
N ASP A 12 15.61 1.70 -3.28
CA ASP A 12 16.78 1.16 -3.99
C ASP A 12 17.70 0.34 -3.07
N ALA A 13 17.66 0.59 -1.76
CA ALA A 13 18.39 -0.19 -0.76
C ALA A 13 17.72 -1.53 -0.39
N GLN A 14 16.46 -1.77 -0.80
CA GLN A 14 15.76 -3.02 -0.51
C GLN A 14 16.02 -4.07 -1.61
N PRO A 15 16.20 -5.35 -1.27
CA PRO A 15 16.08 -6.42 -2.26
C PRO A 15 14.68 -6.40 -2.88
N VAL A 16 14.58 -6.36 -4.21
CA VAL A 16 13.28 -6.20 -4.90
C VAL A 16 12.27 -7.30 -4.53
N GLN A 17 12.74 -8.48 -4.12
CA GLN A 17 11.93 -9.62 -3.71
C GLN A 17 11.25 -9.41 -2.34
N THR A 18 11.71 -8.46 -1.52
CA THR A 18 11.10 -8.14 -0.22
C THR A 18 10.05 -7.04 -0.32
N LEU A 19 9.86 -6.45 -1.51
CA LEU A 19 8.87 -5.42 -1.76
C LEU A 19 7.61 -6.01 -2.40
N TYR A 20 6.48 -5.77 -1.74
CA TYR A 20 5.15 -6.25 -2.12
C TYR A 20 4.20 -5.07 -2.26
N LEU A 21 3.14 -5.25 -3.05
CA LEU A 21 1.99 -4.34 -3.11
C LEU A 21 0.74 -5.10 -2.69
N SER A 22 -0.19 -4.43 -2.00
CA SER A 22 -1.54 -4.97 -1.89
C SER A 22 -2.32 -4.71 -3.19
N ALA A 23 -3.26 -5.60 -3.52
CA ALA A 23 -4.19 -5.37 -4.63
C ALA A 23 -5.03 -4.09 -4.42
N ILE A 24 -5.25 -3.68 -3.16
CA ILE A 24 -5.94 -2.43 -2.81
C ILE A 24 -5.11 -1.23 -3.27
N THR A 25 -3.81 -1.21 -2.99
CA THR A 25 -2.89 -0.17 -3.44
C THR A 25 -2.81 -0.11 -4.97
N VAL A 26 -2.83 -1.26 -5.66
CA VAL A 26 -2.90 -1.30 -7.13
C VAL A 26 -4.22 -0.70 -7.65
N ALA A 27 -5.35 -0.99 -6.98
CA ALA A 27 -6.63 -0.39 -7.32
C ALA A 27 -6.61 1.14 -7.16
N GLU A 28 -6.02 1.66 -6.07
CA GLU A 28 -5.84 3.10 -5.85
C GLU A 28 -4.98 3.76 -6.93
N MET A 29 -3.87 3.12 -7.35
CA MET A 29 -3.03 3.60 -8.44
C MET A 29 -3.80 3.68 -9.76
N ARG A 30 -4.52 2.61 -10.12
CA ARG A 30 -5.36 2.57 -11.34
C ARG A 30 -6.45 3.62 -11.30
N TRP A 31 -7.13 3.78 -10.16
CA TRP A 31 -8.15 4.80 -9.96
C TRP A 31 -7.58 6.22 -10.07
N GLY A 32 -6.40 6.48 -9.48
CA GLY A 32 -5.71 7.75 -9.59
C GLY A 32 -5.35 8.12 -11.03
N VAL A 33 -4.91 7.15 -11.85
CA VAL A 33 -4.67 7.36 -13.28
C VAL A 33 -5.98 7.61 -14.03
N ALA A 34 -7.02 6.82 -13.77
CA ALA A 34 -8.32 6.92 -14.45
C ALA A 34 -9.03 8.28 -14.19
N GLN A 35 -8.80 8.92 -13.05
CA GLN A 35 -9.34 10.24 -12.74
C GLN A 35 -8.71 11.38 -13.53
N LEU A 36 -7.57 11.16 -14.19
CA LEU A 36 -6.94 12.21 -14.99
C LEU A 36 -7.75 12.50 -16.26
N PRO A 37 -7.85 13.77 -16.69
CA PRO A 37 -8.39 14.11 -18.00
C PRO A 37 -7.65 13.36 -19.12
N ALA A 38 -8.37 13.07 -20.20
CA ALA A 38 -7.77 12.43 -21.36
C ALA A 38 -6.60 13.25 -21.92
N GLY A 39 -5.51 12.56 -22.27
CA GLY A 39 -4.34 13.16 -22.89
C GLY A 39 -3.03 12.59 -22.37
N LYS A 40 -1.94 13.17 -22.87
CA LYS A 40 -0.56 12.66 -22.73
C LYS A 40 -0.18 12.27 -21.30
N ARG A 41 -0.59 13.03 -20.29
CA ARG A 41 -0.25 12.75 -18.89
C ARG A 41 -0.89 11.44 -18.40
N ARG A 42 -2.18 11.24 -18.68
CA ARG A 42 -2.89 10.01 -18.32
C ARG A 42 -2.26 8.82 -19.02
N ASP A 43 -2.05 8.93 -20.33
CA ASP A 43 -1.53 7.83 -21.15
C ASP A 43 -0.11 7.45 -20.71
N THR A 44 0.75 8.43 -20.43
CA THR A 44 2.11 8.19 -19.92
C THR A 44 2.10 7.49 -18.56
N LEU A 45 1.24 7.92 -17.62
CA LEU A 45 1.16 7.29 -16.30
C LEU A 45 0.54 5.90 -16.36
N SER A 46 -0.45 5.71 -17.24
CA SER A 46 -1.05 4.39 -17.50
C SER A 46 -0.02 3.41 -18.04
N ALA A 47 0.77 3.81 -19.04
CA ALA A 47 1.83 2.97 -19.59
C ALA A 47 2.91 2.65 -18.53
N LYS A 48 3.35 3.65 -17.75
CA LYS A 48 4.31 3.42 -16.66
C LYS A 48 3.80 2.43 -15.61
N LEU A 49 2.51 2.43 -15.33
CA LEU A 49 1.90 1.51 -14.38
C LEU A 49 1.74 0.11 -14.98
N GLU A 50 1.02 -0.01 -16.09
CA GLU A 50 0.59 -1.30 -16.66
C GLU A 50 1.70 -2.02 -17.42
N GLU A 51 2.58 -1.29 -18.11
CA GLU A 51 3.68 -1.86 -18.90
C GLU A 51 5.03 -1.80 -18.15
N GLY A 52 5.12 -0.97 -17.11
CA GLY A 52 6.33 -0.78 -16.31
C GLY A 52 6.26 -1.47 -14.95
N LEU A 53 5.60 -0.84 -13.98
CA LEU A 53 5.62 -1.26 -12.57
C LEU A 53 4.97 -2.63 -12.36
N LEU A 54 3.73 -2.83 -12.82
CA LEU A 54 2.95 -4.03 -12.48
C LEU A 54 3.59 -5.33 -13.00
N PRO A 55 4.15 -5.41 -14.21
CA PRO A 55 4.88 -6.60 -14.66
C PRO A 55 6.07 -6.97 -13.77
N LEU A 56 6.78 -5.98 -13.21
CA LEU A 56 7.97 -6.22 -12.36
C LEU A 56 7.63 -6.79 -10.97
N VAL A 57 6.40 -6.55 -10.51
CA VAL A 57 5.93 -6.93 -9.17
C VAL A 57 4.73 -7.89 -9.21
N ALA A 58 4.35 -8.41 -10.38
CA ALA A 58 3.11 -9.17 -10.56
C ALA A 58 2.96 -10.34 -9.57
N SER A 59 4.03 -11.10 -9.33
CA SER A 59 4.04 -12.22 -8.37
C SER A 59 4.08 -11.79 -6.90
N ARG A 60 4.13 -10.48 -6.63
CA ARG A 60 4.22 -9.84 -5.32
C ARG A 60 3.08 -8.84 -5.09
N VAL A 61 2.03 -8.90 -5.92
CA VAL A 61 0.76 -8.24 -5.65
C VAL A 61 -0.09 -9.20 -4.82
N LEU A 62 -0.32 -8.85 -3.55
CA LEU A 62 -1.04 -9.68 -2.60
C LEU A 62 -2.55 -9.39 -2.65
N PRO A 63 -3.41 -10.41 -2.81
CA PRO A 63 -4.85 -10.23 -2.77
C PRO A 63 -5.34 -9.95 -1.33
N PHE A 64 -6.59 -9.51 -1.22
CA PHE A 64 -7.32 -9.57 0.04
C PHE A 64 -8.16 -10.86 0.03
N ASP A 65 -7.76 -11.85 0.81
CA ASP A 65 -8.40 -13.16 0.91
C ASP A 65 -9.07 -13.38 2.27
N ILE A 66 -9.44 -14.63 2.59
CA ILE A 66 -10.18 -14.96 3.82
C ILE A 66 -9.33 -14.76 5.09
N ASP A 67 -8.02 -15.01 5.02
CA ASP A 67 -7.10 -14.81 6.14
C ASP A 67 -6.89 -13.31 6.39
N CYS A 68 -6.86 -12.52 5.32
CA CYS A 68 -6.91 -11.06 5.40
C CYS A 68 -8.23 -10.59 6.04
N ALA A 69 -9.36 -11.22 5.74
CA ALA A 69 -10.65 -10.85 6.33
C ALA A 69 -10.68 -11.04 7.86
N GLN A 70 -10.10 -12.14 8.37
CA GLN A 70 -9.94 -12.34 9.80
C GLN A 70 -9.03 -11.27 10.41
N SER A 71 -7.86 -11.04 9.81
CA SER A 71 -6.92 -10.00 10.26
C SER A 71 -7.58 -8.62 10.30
N TYR A 72 -8.38 -8.27 9.29
CA TYR A 72 -9.14 -7.02 9.26
C TYR A 72 -10.09 -6.89 10.45
N ALA A 73 -10.89 -7.94 10.73
CA ALA A 73 -11.84 -7.92 11.83
C ALA A 73 -11.13 -7.67 13.18
N ASP A 74 -9.99 -8.33 13.41
CA ASP A 74 -9.23 -8.20 14.65
C ASP A 74 -8.62 -6.80 14.81
N LEU A 75 -7.98 -6.28 13.75
CA LEU A 75 -7.37 -4.95 13.75
C LEU A 75 -8.40 -3.85 13.98
N MET A 76 -9.54 -3.91 13.27
CA MET A 76 -10.58 -2.89 13.36
C MET A 76 -11.32 -2.92 14.69
N THR A 77 -11.52 -4.11 15.27
CA THR A 77 -12.11 -4.26 16.61
C THR A 77 -11.19 -3.66 17.67
N LYS A 78 -9.89 -3.95 17.59
CA LYS A 78 -8.89 -3.37 18.49
C LYS A 78 -8.84 -1.84 18.39
N ALA A 79 -8.71 -1.30 17.17
CA ALA A 79 -8.66 0.14 16.95
C ALA A 79 -9.92 0.84 17.48
N ARG A 80 -11.10 0.26 17.26
CA ARG A 80 -12.37 0.78 17.76
C ARG A 80 -12.44 0.77 19.29
N ALA A 81 -11.96 -0.29 19.95
CA ALA A 81 -11.91 -0.36 21.41
C ALA A 81 -11.01 0.73 22.01
N GLU A 82 -10.00 1.18 21.27
CA GLU A 82 -9.10 2.28 21.63
C GLU A 82 -9.63 3.67 21.20
N GLY A 83 -10.85 3.75 20.67
CA GLY A 83 -11.46 4.99 20.20
C GLY A 83 -10.85 5.56 18.92
N ARG A 84 -10.16 4.74 18.13
CA ARG A 84 -9.48 5.15 16.89
C ARG A 84 -10.30 4.73 15.67
N GLY A 85 -10.52 5.68 14.76
CA GLY A 85 -11.10 5.42 13.45
C GLY A 85 -10.02 5.11 12.43
N ILE A 86 -10.22 4.06 11.63
CA ILE A 86 -9.33 3.69 10.52
C ILE A 86 -10.18 3.68 9.25
N ALA A 87 -9.67 4.30 8.18
CA ALA A 87 -10.35 4.27 6.89
C ALA A 87 -10.38 2.85 6.33
N LEU A 88 -11.42 2.52 5.56
CA LEU A 88 -11.58 1.17 5.00
C LEU A 88 -10.33 0.72 4.22
N ALA A 89 -9.80 1.56 3.34
CA ALA A 89 -8.62 1.23 2.53
C ALA A 89 -7.39 0.92 3.40
N ASP A 90 -7.09 1.77 4.40
CA ASP A 90 -5.99 1.55 5.34
C ASP A 90 -6.15 0.25 6.13
N GLY A 91 -7.38 -0.04 6.58
CA GLY A 91 -7.69 -1.28 7.27
C GLY A 91 -7.46 -2.51 6.40
N LEU A 92 -7.89 -2.47 5.13
CA LEU A 92 -7.66 -3.57 4.18
C LEU A 92 -6.17 -3.77 3.89
N ILE A 93 -5.40 -2.69 3.70
CA ILE A 93 -3.95 -2.74 3.49
C ILE A 93 -3.25 -3.31 4.74
N ALA A 94 -3.62 -2.83 5.92
CA ALA A 94 -3.08 -3.32 7.19
C ALA A 94 -3.35 -4.81 7.39
N ALA A 95 -4.54 -5.27 7.02
CA ALA A 95 -4.92 -6.68 7.09
C ALA A 95 -4.11 -7.56 6.14
N VAL A 96 -3.90 -7.14 4.88
CA VAL A 96 -3.03 -7.85 3.93
C VAL A 96 -1.61 -7.95 4.48
N ALA A 97 -1.06 -6.86 5.01
CA ALA A 97 0.27 -6.86 5.60
C ALA A 97 0.36 -7.82 6.79
N THR A 98 -0.64 -7.80 7.67
CA THR A 98 -0.68 -8.62 8.90
C THR A 98 -0.78 -10.11 8.57
N ALA A 99 -1.70 -10.49 7.68
CA ALA A 99 -1.89 -11.88 7.27
C ALA A 99 -0.63 -12.48 6.62
N ASN A 100 0.19 -11.64 5.97
CA ASN A 100 1.42 -12.05 5.29
C ASN A 100 2.69 -11.78 6.10
N SER A 101 2.59 -11.40 7.39
CA SER A 101 3.73 -11.06 8.26
C SER A 101 4.66 -9.97 7.68
N LEU A 102 4.08 -8.98 7.02
CA LEU A 102 4.79 -7.85 6.39
C LEU A 102 4.66 -6.56 7.21
N THR A 103 5.61 -5.65 7.00
CA THR A 103 5.58 -4.28 7.53
C THR A 103 5.06 -3.32 6.47
N VAL A 104 4.17 -2.40 6.86
CA VAL A 104 3.70 -1.34 5.95
C VAL A 104 4.74 -0.22 5.88
N ALA A 105 5.17 0.12 4.66
CA ALA A 105 5.97 1.31 4.39
C ALA A 105 5.05 2.44 3.93
N THR A 106 4.89 3.50 4.73
CA THR A 106 3.95 4.60 4.43
C THR A 106 4.40 5.91 5.06
N ARG A 107 4.04 7.02 4.42
CA ARG A 107 4.20 8.36 4.99
C ARG A 107 3.20 8.63 6.11
N ASP A 108 1.95 8.18 5.94
CA ASP A 108 0.93 8.34 6.98
C ASP A 108 0.91 7.10 7.86
N THR A 109 1.69 7.14 8.94
CA THR A 109 1.82 5.99 9.84
C THR A 109 0.67 5.86 10.83
N SER A 110 -0.15 6.91 10.99
CA SER A 110 -1.14 6.99 12.08
C SER A 110 -2.21 5.88 12.00
N PRO A 111 -2.84 5.61 10.85
CA PRO A 111 -3.87 4.56 10.73
C PRO A 111 -3.32 3.17 11.04
N PHE A 112 -2.11 2.87 10.59
CA PHE A 112 -1.49 1.56 10.76
C PHE A 112 -0.99 1.33 12.19
N ARG A 113 -0.46 2.37 12.84
CA ARG A 113 -0.15 2.35 14.28
C ARG A 113 -1.42 2.18 15.12
N ALA A 114 -2.54 2.80 14.71
CA ALA A 114 -3.83 2.64 15.35
C ALA A 114 -4.37 1.19 15.26
N ALA A 115 -4.09 0.51 14.15
CA ALA A 115 -4.34 -0.93 13.99
C ALA A 115 -3.37 -1.81 14.81
N GLY A 116 -2.30 -1.22 15.37
CA GLY A 116 -1.31 -1.92 16.18
C GLY A 116 -0.16 -2.54 15.38
N LEU A 117 0.03 -2.13 14.12
CA LEU A 117 1.14 -2.59 13.29
C LEU A 117 2.43 -1.85 13.66
N THR A 118 3.56 -2.54 13.44
CA THR A 118 4.85 -1.85 13.24
C THR A 118 4.86 -1.28 11.83
N VAL A 119 5.25 -0.02 11.70
CA VAL A 119 5.18 0.75 10.45
C VAL A 119 6.53 1.38 10.19
N LEU A 120 6.97 1.33 8.95
CA LEU A 120 8.18 2.00 8.49
C LEU A 120 7.78 3.28 7.73
N ASN A 121 8.42 4.40 8.03
CA ASN A 121 8.25 5.64 7.30
C ASN A 121 9.52 5.96 6.50
N PRO A 122 9.54 5.76 5.17
CA PRO A 122 10.72 6.01 4.33
C PRO A 122 11.16 7.49 4.25
N TRP A 123 10.37 8.42 4.80
CA TRP A 123 10.70 9.85 4.80
C TRP A 123 11.57 10.30 5.99
N ASP A 124 11.65 9.47 7.03
CA ASP A 124 12.40 9.78 8.25
C ASP A 124 13.91 9.56 8.05
#